data_AF-A0A101DFW1-F1
#
_entry.id   AF-A0A101DFW1-F1
#
_cell.length_a   1.000
_cell.length_b   1.000
_cell.length_c   1.000
_cell.angle_alpha   90.00
_cell.angle_beta   90.00
_cell.angle_gamma   90.00
#
_symmetry.space_group_name_H-M   'P 1'
#
loop_
_entity.id
_entity.type
_entity.pdbx_description
1 polymer ?
#
loop_
_entity_poly.entity_id
_entity_poly.type
_entity_poly.pdbx_seq_one_letter_code
_entity_poly.pdbx_strand_id
1 'polypeptide(L)' 'MKQFILPHLLEFKAYEPGLSIEEIKKKYNLGRVIKLASNENPLGVSPVVAEVLHKYRNYV' A
#
# COMPACT_ATOMS: atom_id res chain seq x y z
N MET A 1 -29.44 0.80 -11.11
CA MET A 1 -27.97 0.60 -11.05
C MET A 1 -27.50 -0.80 -11.43
N LYS A 2 -28.16 -1.90 -11.02
CA LYS A 2 -27.74 -3.27 -11.39
C LYS A 2 -27.88 -3.64 -12.87
N GLN A 3 -28.60 -2.84 -13.67
CA GLN A 3 -28.98 -3.20 -15.04
C GLN A 3 -27.86 -3.07 -16.09
N PHE A 4 -26.73 -2.44 -15.74
CA PHE A 4 -25.58 -2.24 -16.64
C PHE A 4 -24.30 -2.95 -16.18
N ILE A 5 -24.37 -3.79 -15.15
CA ILE A 5 -23.22 -4.54 -14.65
C ILE A 5 -23.25 -5.94 -15.26
N LEU A 6 -22.14 -6.37 -15.84
CA LEU A 6 -22.00 -7.72 -16.40
C LEU A 6 -22.30 -8.76 -15.30
N PRO A 7 -23.15 -9.77 -15.54
CA PRO A 7 -23.59 -10.70 -14.49
C PRO A 7 -22.43 -11.35 -13.72
N HIS A 8 -21.36 -11.75 -14.41
CA HIS A 8 -20.19 -12.37 -13.79
C HIS A 8 -19.44 -11.43 -12.82
N LEU A 9 -19.60 -10.10 -12.94
CA LEU A 9 -18.98 -9.15 -12.01
C LEU A 9 -19.66 -9.16 -10.64
N LEU A 10 -20.93 -9.57 -10.56
CA LEU A 10 -21.67 -9.69 -9.30
C LEU A 10 -21.22 -10.89 -8.45
N GLU A 11 -20.49 -11.84 -9.06
CA GLU A 11 -19.93 -13.01 -8.38
C GLU A 11 -18.60 -12.69 -7.68
N PHE A 12 -17.94 -11.60 -8.04
CA PHE A 12 -16.70 -11.20 -7.40
C PHE A 12 -16.98 -10.74 -5.96
N LYS A 13 -16.22 -11.30 -5.01
CA LYS A 13 -16.11 -10.67 -3.71
C LYS A 13 -15.47 -9.28 -3.89
N ALA A 14 -16.09 -8.26 -3.30
CA ALA A 14 -15.52 -6.93 -3.29
C ALA A 14 -14.09 -6.96 -2.73
N TYR A 15 -13.18 -6.23 -3.39
CA TYR A 15 -11.81 -6.11 -2.91
C TYR A 15 -11.82 -5.36 -1.58
N GLU A 16 -11.33 -6.02 -0.54
CA GLU A 16 -11.11 -5.44 0.76
C GLU A 16 -9.62 -5.08 0.86
N PRO A 17 -9.23 -3.80 0.71
CA PRO A 17 -7.84 -3.41 0.88
C PRO A 17 -7.38 -3.70 2.30
N GLY A 18 -6.12 -4.12 2.45
CA GLY A 18 -5.49 -4.19 3.76
C GLY A 18 -5.40 -2.82 4.41
N LEU A 19 -5.44 -2.80 5.75
CA LEU A 19 -5.25 -1.56 6.51
C LEU A 19 -3.83 -1.02 6.31
N SER A 20 -3.72 0.30 6.22
CA SER A 20 -2.44 1.01 6.29
C SER A 20 -1.80 0.84 7.67
N ILE A 21 -0.49 1.08 7.75
CA ILE A 21 0.25 1.05 9.02
C ILE A 21 -0.36 2.04 10.03
N GLU A 22 -0.82 3.20 9.56
CA GLU A 22 -1.40 4.24 10.42
C GLU A 22 -2.76 3.82 10.98
N GLU A 23 -3.62 3.22 10.14
CA GLU A 23 -4.89 2.65 10.61
C GLU A 23 -4.67 1.52 11.63
N ILE A 24 -3.65 0.67 11.41
CA ILE A 24 -3.28 -0.39 12.36
C ILE A 24 -2.83 0.23 13.70
N LYS A 25 -1.96 1.24 13.67
CA LYS A 25 -1.50 1.93 14.87
C LYS A 25 -2.67 2.51 15.66
N LYS A 26 -3.57 3.22 14.98
CA LYS A 26 -4.76 3.83 15.61
C LYS A 26 -5.71 2.78 16.16
N LYS A 27 -6.01 1.73 15.39
CA LYS A 27 -6.97 0.67 15.78
C LYS A 27 -6.51 -0.10 17.01
N TYR A 28 -5.21 -0.33 17.16
CA TYR A 28 -4.65 -1.16 18.24
C TYR A 28 -3.85 -0.36 19.27
N ASN A 29 -3.88 0.98 19.20
CA ASN A 29 -3.14 1.89 20.07
C ASN A 29 -1.64 1.56 20.18
N LEU A 30 -0.99 1.34 19.04
CA LEU A 30 0.42 0.94 18.96
C LEU A 30 1.33 2.14 18.74
N GLY A 31 2.37 2.29 19.56
CA GLY A 31 3.44 3.26 19.31
C GLY A 31 4.33 2.90 18.12
N ARG A 32 4.45 1.62 17.79
CA ARG A 32 5.31 1.11 16.70
C ARG A 32 4.72 -0.11 16.03
N VAL A 33 4.95 -0.23 14.72
CA VAL A 33 4.65 -1.41 13.90
C VAL A 33 5.93 -1.83 13.19
N ILE A 34 6.23 -3.13 13.21
CA ILE A 34 7.32 -3.73 12.41
C ILE A 34 6.65 -4.51 11.28
N LYS A 35 6.85 -4.07 10.05
CA LYS A 35 6.27 -4.71 8.86
C LYS A 35 7.17 -5.85 8.39
N LEU A 36 6.67 -7.08 8.47
CA LEU A 36 7.30 -8.28 7.93
C LEU A 36 6.46 -8.94 6.83
N ALA A 37 5.38 -8.28 6.41
CA ALA A 37 4.53 -8.70 5.31
C ALA A 37 4.94 -7.98 4.01
N SER A 38 4.68 -8.60 2.86
CA SER A 38 4.92 -8.08 1.49
C SER A 38 6.30 -8.32 0.86
N ASN A 39 7.18 -9.12 1.48
CA ASN A 39 8.48 -9.49 0.92
C ASN A 39 9.35 -8.27 0.52
N GLU A 40 9.21 -7.17 1.23
CA GLU A 40 9.96 -5.94 0.98
C GLU A 40 11.41 -6.08 1.43
N ASN A 41 12.32 -5.32 0.81
CA ASN A 41 13.70 -5.24 1.26
C ASN A 41 13.78 -4.41 2.56
N PRO A 42 14.15 -5.01 3.71
CA PRO A 42 14.23 -4.29 4.98
C PRO A 42 15.32 -3.20 5.00
N LEU A 43 16.29 -3.26 4.07
CA LEU A 43 17.32 -2.24 3.93
C LEU A 43 16.82 -1.00 3.15
N GLY A 44 15.60 -1.05 2.61
CA GLY A 44 15.03 0.01 1.79
C GLY A 44 15.57 0.02 0.36
N VAL A 45 15.52 1.19 -0.25
CA VAL A 45 15.96 1.43 -1.63
C VAL A 45 17.49 1.54 -1.71
N SER A 46 18.07 1.18 -2.86
CA SER A 46 19.51 1.39 -3.12
C SER A 46 19.92 2.86 -2.90
N PRO A 47 21.08 3.13 -2.27
CA PRO A 47 21.57 4.50 -2.07
C PRO A 47 21.70 5.31 -3.37
N VAL A 48 22.17 4.68 -4.45
CA VAL A 48 22.30 5.32 -5.77
C VAL A 48 20.93 5.73 -6.33
N VAL A 49 19.93 4.88 -6.14
CA VAL A 49 18.56 5.18 -6.58
C VAL A 49 17.95 6.29 -5.73
N ALA A 50 18.18 6.28 -4.41
CA ALA A 50 17.73 7.34 -3.51
C ALA A 50 18.30 8.72 -3.92
N GLU A 51 19.58 8.77 -4.28
CA GLU A 51 20.24 10.00 -4.74
C GLU A 51 19.58 10.53 -6.03
N VAL A 52 19.37 9.65 -7.01
CA VAL A 52 18.72 10.02 -8.27
C VAL A 52 17.29 10.53 -8.03
N LEU A 53 16.49 9.81 -7.22
CA LEU A 53 15.12 10.23 -6.88
C LEU A 53 15.12 11.57 -6.12
N HIS A 54 16.10 11.82 -5.26
CA HIS A 54 16.24 13.09 -4.58
C HIS A 54 16.58 14.23 -5.56
N LYS A 55 17.54 14.00 -6.46
CA LYS A 55 17.97 14.96 -7.48
C LYS A 55 16.81 15.40 -8.40
N TYR A 56 15.94 14.47 -8.77
CA TYR A 56 14.82 14.74 -9.69
C TYR A 56 13.47 14.93 -9.01
N ARG A 57 13.43 15.10 -7.68
CA ARG A 57 12.17 15.20 -6.90
C ARG A 57 11.19 16.27 -7.41
N ASN A 58 11.69 17.37 -7.96
CA ASN A 58 10.88 18.54 -8.38
C ASN A 58 10.66 18.62 -9.90
N TYR A 59 10.95 17.56 -10.65
CA TYR A 59 10.74 17.52 -12.10
C TYR A 59 9.35 17.02 -12.52
N VAL A 60 8.42 16.88 -11.56
CA VAL A 60 7.04 16.41 -11.76
C VAL A 60 6.08 17.33 -11.03
#